data_AF-A0A957J0Q2-F1
#
_entry.id   AF-A0A957J0Q2-F1
#
_cell.length_a   1.000
_cell.length_b   1.000
_cell.length_c   1.000
_cell.angle_alpha   90.00
_cell.angle_beta   90.00
_cell.angle_gamma   90.00
#
_symmetry.space_group_name_H-M   'P 1'
#
loop_
_entity.id
_entity.type
_entity.pdbx_description
1 polymer ?
#
loop_
_entity_poly.entity_id
_entity_poly.type
_entity_poly.pdbx_seq_one_letter_code
_entity_poly.pdbx_strand_id
1 'polypeptide(L)'
;MSGTGSAPRPDGGERPFPIPPRYRPLAGIFLLSVLLSLLIPGFLQRVLVIPLFTILLRLIRLYLFVPQNVMWGILVLYVGYVALRSLNAVVPMWWQRQTAVRAEGPVGRLAQLVDEAAGSPYARWQLAQELETAVVRALSSAGGDTPEAVRQQIAAGEFDLPPAVRALLDVCAQIPNYRRFTELRKADPDAQLQALARLDLDGVLTALEAWPQRPPEAA
;
A
#
# COMPACT_ATOMS: atom_id res chain seq x y z
N MET A 1 41.69 54.92 -102.06
CA MET A 1 42.46 53.75 -101.56
C MET A 1 41.84 53.33 -100.25
N SER A 2 41.45 52.05 -100.17
CA SER A 2 41.46 51.14 -99.00
C SER A 2 40.90 51.66 -97.65
N GLY A 3 39.98 51.00 -96.96
CA GLY A 3 39.59 49.60 -97.06
C GLY A 3 38.34 49.32 -96.23
N THR A 4 37.67 48.27 -96.70
CA THR A 4 36.51 47.57 -96.15
C THR A 4 36.78 46.98 -94.77
N GLY A 5 35.83 47.15 -93.84
CA GLY A 5 35.80 46.49 -92.53
C GLY A 5 34.36 46.24 -92.11
N SER A 6 33.73 45.24 -92.72
CA SER A 6 32.37 44.79 -92.37
C SER A 6 32.40 44.00 -91.06
N ALA A 7 31.85 44.58 -90.00
CA ALA A 7 31.63 43.88 -88.73
C ALA A 7 30.38 42.98 -88.83
N PRO A 8 30.43 41.73 -88.34
CA PRO A 8 29.29 40.81 -88.38
C PRO A 8 28.23 41.23 -87.36
N ARG A 9 27.00 41.37 -87.85
CA ARG A 9 25.78 41.67 -87.09
C ARG A 9 25.34 40.41 -86.34
N PRO A 10 25.26 40.40 -85.00
CA PRO A 10 24.70 39.27 -84.28
C PRO A 10 23.17 39.37 -84.36
N ASP A 11 22.58 38.90 -85.46
CA ASP A 11 21.15 38.57 -85.52
C ASP A 11 20.91 37.25 -84.75
N GLY A 12 21.24 37.29 -83.45
CA GLY A 12 20.91 36.26 -82.48
C GLY A 12 19.51 36.51 -81.96
N GLY A 13 18.50 36.35 -82.82
CA GLY A 13 17.12 36.28 -82.38
C GLY A 13 16.96 35.10 -81.45
N GLU A 14 17.01 35.33 -80.13
CA GLU A 14 16.72 34.36 -79.09
C GLU A 14 15.29 33.87 -79.31
N ARG A 15 15.16 32.77 -80.05
CA ARG A 15 13.88 32.10 -80.21
C ARG A 15 13.47 31.63 -78.81
N PRO A 16 12.25 31.93 -78.34
CA PRO A 16 11.80 31.48 -77.04
C PRO A 16 11.94 29.97 -76.98
N PHE A 17 12.80 29.48 -76.09
CA PHE A 17 13.06 28.06 -75.94
C PHE A 17 11.73 27.34 -75.67
N PRO A 18 11.29 26.43 -76.56
CA PRO A 18 10.07 25.69 -76.33
C PRO A 18 10.30 24.81 -75.10
N ILE A 19 9.62 25.15 -73.99
CA ILE A 19 9.66 24.35 -72.77
C ILE A 19 9.22 22.94 -73.15
N PRO A 20 10.08 21.91 -73.03
CA PRO A 20 9.73 20.59 -73.50
C PRO A 20 8.57 20.05 -72.66
N PRO A 21 7.62 19.31 -73.29
CA PRO A 21 6.32 18.97 -72.70
C PRO A 21 6.41 18.17 -71.40
N ARG A 22 7.57 17.60 -71.08
CA ARG A 22 7.85 16.84 -69.85
C ARG A 22 7.90 17.69 -68.58
N TYR A 23 8.13 19.00 -68.67
CA TYR A 23 8.20 19.88 -67.48
C TYR A 23 6.88 20.56 -67.11
N ARG A 24 5.83 20.43 -67.93
CA ARG A 24 4.49 20.95 -67.64
C ARG A 24 3.90 20.45 -66.31
N PRO A 25 3.99 19.15 -65.93
CA PRO A 25 3.47 18.71 -64.63
C PRO A 25 4.28 19.27 -63.46
N LEU A 26 5.60 19.41 -63.61
CA LEU A 26 6.47 19.97 -62.57
C LEU A 26 6.18 21.45 -62.31
N ALA A 27 5.96 22.25 -63.37
CA ALA A 27 5.54 23.63 -63.23
C ALA A 27 4.18 23.75 -62.52
N GLY A 28 3.23 22.85 -62.82
CA GLY A 28 1.93 22.79 -62.15
C GLY A 28 2.04 22.46 -60.66
N ILE A 29 2.86 21.47 -60.30
CA ILE A 29 3.10 21.10 -58.88
C ILE A 29 3.78 22.25 -58.13
N PHE A 30 4.76 22.91 -58.76
CA PHE A 30 5.45 24.06 -58.15
C PHE A 30 4.49 25.23 -57.89
N LEU A 31 3.67 25.59 -58.89
CA LEU A 31 2.66 26.64 -58.74
C LEU A 31 1.64 26.31 -57.65
N LEU A 32 1.17 25.05 -57.60
CA LEU A 32 0.25 24.57 -56.58
C LEU A 32 0.87 24.65 -55.18
N SER A 33 2.15 24.28 -55.03
CA SER A 33 2.87 24.35 -53.76
C SER A 33 3.02 25.79 -53.27
N VAL A 34 3.38 26.73 -54.16
CA VAL A 34 3.48 28.17 -53.83
C VAL A 34 2.11 28.72 -53.42
N LEU A 35 1.05 28.36 -54.15
CA LEU A 35 -0.31 28.78 -53.83
C LEU A 35 -0.77 28.23 -52.47
N LEU A 36 -0.48 26.96 -52.20
CA LEU A 36 -0.81 26.32 -50.92
C LEU A 36 -0.03 26.96 -49.77
N SER A 37 1.26 27.27 -49.97
CA SER A 37 2.12 27.96 -49.00
C SER A 37 1.65 29.39 -48.69
N LEU A 38 0.97 30.06 -49.62
CA LEU A 38 0.35 31.36 -49.39
C LEU A 38 -1.02 31.25 -48.68
N LEU A 39 -1.73 30.14 -48.88
CA LEU A 39 -3.06 29.91 -48.29
C LEU A 39 -2.99 29.41 -46.84
N ILE A 40 -1.97 28.59 -46.53
CA ILE A 40 -1.77 28.00 -45.21
C ILE A 40 -1.59 29.06 -44.10
N PRO A 41 -0.79 30.14 -44.25
CA PRO A 41 -0.59 31.13 -43.20
C PRO A 41 -1.90 31.81 -42.78
N GLY A 42 -2.74 32.19 -43.74
CA GLY A 42 -4.03 32.82 -43.47
C GLY A 42 -5.03 31.87 -42.81
N PHE A 43 -5.06 30.61 -43.25
CA PHE A 43 -5.94 29.59 -42.69
C PHE A 43 -5.50 29.17 -41.29
N LEU A 44 -4.21 28.83 -41.10
CA LEU A 44 -3.65 28.41 -39.82
C LEU A 44 -3.78 29.53 -38.77
N GLN A 45 -3.54 30.78 -39.18
CA GLN A 45 -3.69 31.92 -38.27
C GLN A 45 -5.14 32.12 -37.84
N ARG A 46 -6.11 32.05 -38.77
CA ARG A 46 -7.53 32.29 -38.45
C ARG A 46 -8.21 31.13 -37.73
N VAL A 47 -7.91 29.90 -38.12
CA VAL A 47 -8.59 28.70 -37.62
C VAL A 47 -7.90 28.12 -36.40
N LEU A 48 -6.58 28.26 -36.28
CA LEU A 48 -5.82 27.66 -35.18
C LEU A 48 -5.31 28.74 -34.20
N VAL A 49 -4.56 29.72 -34.68
CA VAL A 49 -3.82 30.64 -33.80
C VAL A 49 -4.75 31.59 -33.06
N ILE A 50 -5.68 32.25 -33.76
CA ILE A 50 -6.62 33.20 -33.14
C ILE A 50 -7.50 32.53 -32.07
N PRO A 51 -8.18 31.39 -32.31
CA PRO A 51 -9.00 30.77 -31.27
C PRO A 51 -8.16 30.23 -30.12
N LEU A 52 -7.00 29.65 -30.39
CA LEU A 52 -6.10 29.16 -29.33
C LEU A 52 -5.62 30.30 -28.43
N PHE A 53 -5.23 31.44 -29.03
CA PHE A 53 -4.82 32.63 -28.29
C PHE A 53 -5.98 33.22 -27.49
N THR A 54 -7.19 33.20 -28.03
CA THR A 54 -8.40 33.66 -27.34
C THR A 54 -8.73 32.78 -26.12
N ILE A 55 -8.61 31.46 -26.26
CA ILE A 55 -8.77 30.50 -25.15
C ILE A 55 -7.71 30.74 -24.08
N LEU A 56 -6.44 30.89 -24.49
CA LEU A 56 -5.34 31.14 -23.58
C LEU A 56 -5.54 32.43 -22.77
N LEU A 57 -5.92 33.53 -23.42
CA LEU A 57 -6.19 34.79 -22.75
C LEU A 57 -7.38 34.70 -21.80
N ARG A 58 -8.44 33.98 -22.17
CA ARG A 58 -9.56 33.72 -21.26
C ARG A 58 -9.11 32.94 -20.04
N LEU A 59 -8.22 31.95 -20.21
CA LEU A 59 -7.67 31.16 -19.12
C LEU A 59 -6.79 32.01 -18.19
N ILE A 60 -5.90 32.83 -18.75
CA ILE A 60 -5.05 33.75 -17.98
C ILE A 60 -5.91 34.75 -17.21
N ARG A 61 -6.94 35.32 -17.87
CA ARG A 61 -7.85 36.25 -17.22
C ARG A 61 -8.65 35.57 -16.11
N LEU A 62 -9.14 34.35 -16.33
CA LEU A 62 -9.83 33.55 -15.31
C LEU A 62 -8.91 33.28 -14.11
N TYR A 63 -7.64 32.93 -14.37
CA TYR A 63 -6.63 32.70 -13.34
C TYR A 63 -6.33 33.97 -12.54
N LEU A 64 -6.12 35.11 -13.22
CA LEU A 64 -5.96 36.41 -12.54
C LEU A 64 -7.20 36.83 -11.76
N PHE A 65 -8.39 36.40 -12.19
CA PHE A 65 -9.63 36.68 -11.49
C PHE A 65 -9.85 35.78 -10.27
N VAL A 66 -9.05 34.72 -10.07
CA VAL A 66 -9.09 33.93 -8.84
C VAL A 66 -8.61 34.85 -7.72
N PRO A 67 -9.50 35.36 -6.86
CA PRO A 67 -9.10 36.22 -5.77
C PRO A 67 -8.14 35.44 -4.90
N GLN A 68 -7.08 36.08 -4.41
CA GLN A 68 -6.09 35.45 -3.54
C GLN A 68 -6.76 34.70 -2.37
N ASN A 69 -7.91 35.20 -1.90
CA ASN A 69 -8.74 34.59 -0.86
C ASN A 69 -9.29 33.20 -1.23
N VAL A 70 -9.61 32.95 -2.50
CA VAL A 70 -10.10 31.63 -2.96
C VAL A 70 -8.98 30.59 -2.91
N MET A 71 -7.77 30.97 -3.29
CA MET A 71 -6.59 30.08 -3.19
C MET A 71 -6.30 29.72 -1.72
N TRP A 72 -6.33 30.70 -0.82
CA TRP A 72 -6.22 30.45 0.62
C TRP A 72 -7.36 29.60 1.16
N GLY A 73 -8.60 29.83 0.71
CA GLY A 73 -9.75 29.04 1.09
C GLY A 73 -9.57 27.56 0.74
N ILE A 74 -9.16 27.24 -0.49
CA ILE A 74 -8.87 25.86 -0.93
C ILE A 74 -7.75 25.24 -0.09
N LEU A 75 -6.68 25.99 0.18
CA LEU A 75 -5.56 25.52 1.00
C LEU A 75 -6.03 25.16 2.42
N VAL A 76 -6.76 26.06 3.09
CA VAL A 76 -7.28 25.84 4.45
C VAL A 76 -8.23 24.65 4.47
N LEU A 77 -9.10 24.52 3.46
CA LEU A 77 -10.05 23.42 3.35
C LEU A 77 -9.32 22.08 3.15
N TYR A 78 -8.26 22.06 2.34
CA TYR A 78 -7.41 20.88 2.15
C TYR A 78 -6.66 20.48 3.42
N VAL A 79 -6.01 21.44 4.10
CA VAL A 79 -5.32 21.19 5.38
C VAL A 79 -6.31 20.71 6.43
N GLY A 80 -7.50 21.31 6.51
CA GLY A 80 -8.57 20.88 7.40
C GLY A 80 -9.01 19.45 7.11
N TYR A 81 -9.22 19.10 5.84
CA TYR A 81 -9.54 17.74 5.43
C TYR A 81 -8.46 16.73 5.83
N VAL A 82 -7.18 17.04 5.60
CA VAL A 82 -6.06 16.18 6.02
C VAL A 82 -6.01 16.05 7.54
N ALA A 83 -6.22 17.14 8.28
CA ALA A 83 -6.25 17.12 9.74
C ALA A 83 -7.42 16.26 10.27
N LEU A 84 -8.62 16.39 9.70
CA LEU A 84 -9.80 15.57 10.01
C LEU A 84 -9.55 14.10 9.71
N ARG A 85 -8.98 13.80 8.54
CA ARG A 85 -8.61 12.43 8.16
C ARG A 85 -7.53 11.87 9.07
N SER A 86 -6.55 12.67 9.47
CA SER A 86 -5.52 12.28 10.43
C SER A 86 -6.11 12.04 11.81
N LEU A 87 -7.10 12.83 12.23
CA LEU A 87 -7.83 12.60 13.49
C LEU A 87 -8.60 11.27 13.45
N ASN A 88 -9.25 10.96 12.32
CA ASN A 88 -9.97 9.70 12.15
C ASN A 88 -9.05 8.49 11.95
N ALA A 89 -7.90 8.65 11.32
CA ALA A 89 -6.91 7.58 11.17
C ALA A 89 -6.12 7.33 12.46
N VAL A 90 -6.03 8.35 13.31
CA VAL A 90 -5.46 8.29 14.66
C VAL A 90 -6.60 8.38 15.67
N VAL A 91 -7.58 7.47 15.58
CA VAL A 91 -8.27 7.08 16.82
C VAL A 91 -7.16 6.52 17.69
N PRO A 92 -6.83 7.18 18.80
CA PRO A 92 -5.59 6.87 19.45
C PRO A 92 -5.73 5.49 20.09
N MET A 93 -4.83 4.57 19.72
CA MET A 93 -4.69 3.28 20.40
C MET A 93 -4.48 3.46 21.94
N TRP A 94 -4.09 4.66 22.38
CA TRP A 94 -4.03 5.05 23.80
C TRP A 94 -5.39 5.36 24.45
N TRP A 95 -6.43 5.74 23.68
CA TRP A 95 -7.80 5.91 24.19
C TRP A 95 -8.51 4.57 24.42
N GLN A 96 -8.24 3.54 23.60
CA GLN A 96 -8.69 2.17 23.90
C GLN A 96 -8.02 1.59 25.15
N ARG A 97 -6.80 2.01 25.49
CA ARG A 97 -6.16 1.66 26.78
C ARG A 97 -6.78 2.36 27.99
N GLN A 98 -7.50 3.47 27.82
CA GLN A 98 -8.09 4.19 28.95
C GLN A 98 -9.42 3.62 29.43
N THR A 99 -10.11 2.79 28.63
CA THR A 99 -11.20 1.93 29.14
C THR A 99 -10.70 0.68 29.85
N ALA A 100 -9.40 0.33 29.75
CA ALA A 100 -8.77 -0.73 30.53
C ALA A 100 -8.39 -0.30 31.97
N VAL A 101 -8.81 0.90 32.41
CA VAL A 101 -8.48 1.49 33.72
C VAL A 101 -9.25 0.85 34.90
N ARG A 102 -9.75 -0.38 34.78
CA ARG A 102 -10.32 -1.08 35.95
C ARG A 102 -10.27 -2.60 35.91
N ALA A 103 -9.36 -3.19 35.17
CA ALA A 103 -8.96 -4.58 35.39
C ALA A 103 -7.77 -4.62 36.37
N GLU A 104 -7.99 -4.19 37.62
CA GLU A 104 -6.97 -4.26 38.68
C GLU A 104 -6.80 -5.71 39.13
N GLY A 105 -6.08 -6.51 38.34
CA GLY A 105 -5.67 -7.84 38.77
C GLY A 105 -5.26 -8.79 37.63
N PRO A 106 -4.49 -9.84 37.96
CA PRO A 106 -4.07 -10.87 36.99
C PRO A 106 -5.26 -11.54 36.30
N VAL A 107 -6.38 -11.71 37.02
CA VAL A 107 -7.62 -12.28 36.48
C VAL A 107 -8.31 -11.34 35.51
N GLY A 108 -8.35 -10.03 35.81
CA GLY A 108 -8.94 -9.04 34.90
C GLY A 108 -8.17 -8.94 33.58
N ARG A 109 -6.84 -9.07 33.63
CA ARG A 109 -6.00 -9.13 32.43
C ARG A 109 -6.28 -10.37 31.59
N LEU A 110 -6.49 -11.53 32.22
CA LEU A 110 -6.88 -12.76 31.52
C LEU A 110 -8.25 -12.63 30.87
N ALA A 111 -9.24 -12.09 31.58
CA ALA A 111 -10.58 -11.85 31.03
C ALA A 111 -10.53 -10.94 29.79
N GLN A 112 -9.75 -9.86 29.86
CA GLN A 112 -9.55 -8.97 28.71
C GLN A 112 -8.88 -9.68 27.53
N LEU A 113 -7.88 -10.53 27.78
CA LEU A 113 -7.22 -11.30 26.73
C LEU A 113 -8.16 -12.31 26.07
N VAL A 114 -9.10 -12.89 26.82
CA VAL A 114 -10.16 -13.77 26.28
C VAL A 114 -11.08 -12.99 25.35
N ASP A 115 -11.53 -11.80 25.76
CA ASP A 115 -12.37 -10.94 24.90
C ASP A 115 -11.63 -10.51 23.62
N GLU A 116 -10.35 -10.14 23.73
CA GLU A 116 -9.53 -9.71 22.60
C GLU A 116 -9.10 -10.88 21.68
N ALA A 117 -8.99 -12.09 22.22
CA ALA A 117 -8.61 -13.30 21.48
C ALA A 117 -9.60 -13.63 20.35
N ALA A 118 -10.87 -13.21 20.46
CA ALA A 118 -11.84 -13.39 19.39
C ALA A 118 -11.50 -12.59 18.11
N GLY A 119 -10.89 -11.42 18.25
CA GLY A 119 -10.64 -10.48 17.14
C GLY A 119 -9.18 -10.35 16.71
N SER A 120 -8.23 -10.85 17.51
CA SER A 120 -6.80 -10.62 17.29
C SER A 120 -5.96 -11.89 17.43
N PRO A 121 -5.27 -12.35 16.37
CA PRO A 121 -4.35 -13.47 16.46
C PRO A 121 -3.20 -13.25 17.45
N TYR A 122 -2.81 -11.99 17.64
CA TYR A 122 -1.81 -11.63 18.63
C TYR A 122 -2.33 -11.81 20.06
N ALA A 123 -3.58 -11.43 20.33
CA ALA A 123 -4.21 -11.65 21.62
C ALA A 123 -4.36 -13.14 21.92
N ARG A 124 -4.71 -13.97 20.92
CA ARG A 124 -4.73 -15.44 21.04
C ARG A 124 -3.38 -16.02 21.42
N TRP A 125 -2.31 -15.58 20.74
CA TRP A 125 -0.95 -16.01 21.08
C TRP A 125 -0.57 -15.60 22.51
N GLN A 126 -0.89 -14.37 22.91
CA GLN A 126 -0.60 -13.87 24.25
C GLN A 126 -1.39 -14.63 25.33
N LEU A 127 -2.66 -14.94 25.07
CA LEU A 127 -3.49 -15.76 25.95
C LEU A 127 -2.91 -17.17 26.11
N ALA A 128 -2.50 -17.81 25.01
CA ALA A 128 -1.88 -19.14 25.05
C ALA A 128 -0.59 -19.17 25.89
N GLN A 129 0.23 -18.12 25.81
CA GLN A 129 1.45 -17.96 26.61
C GLN A 129 1.16 -17.73 28.11
N GLU A 130 0.15 -16.93 28.44
CA GLU A 130 -0.27 -16.74 29.84
C GLU A 130 -0.86 -18.06 30.41
N LEU A 131 -1.61 -18.82 29.60
CA LEU A 131 -2.11 -20.15 29.98
C LEU A 131 -0.99 -21.16 30.18
N GLU A 132 -0.01 -21.23 29.28
CA GLU A 132 1.18 -22.08 29.45
C GLU A 132 1.88 -21.75 30.78
N THR A 133 2.10 -20.46 31.04
CA THR A 133 2.75 -19.99 32.26
C THR A 133 1.96 -20.36 33.50
N ALA A 134 0.62 -20.25 33.45
CA ALA A 134 -0.25 -20.64 34.55
C ALA A 134 -0.20 -22.15 34.81
N VAL A 135 -0.24 -22.98 33.77
CA VAL A 135 -0.14 -24.45 33.86
C VAL A 135 1.21 -24.88 34.43
N VAL A 136 2.32 -24.36 33.89
CA VAL A 136 3.66 -24.68 34.37
C VAL A 136 3.83 -24.23 35.83
N ARG A 137 3.31 -23.06 36.19
CA ARG A 137 3.36 -22.58 37.59
C ARG A 137 2.55 -23.49 38.51
N ALA A 138 1.35 -23.89 38.12
CA ALA A 138 0.51 -24.79 38.91
C ALA A 138 1.23 -26.13 39.14
N LEU A 139 1.81 -26.72 38.10
CA LEU A 139 2.57 -27.97 38.19
C LEU A 139 3.84 -27.83 39.05
N SER A 140 4.60 -26.74 38.88
CA SER A 140 5.79 -26.47 39.72
C SER A 140 5.42 -26.31 41.20
N SER A 141 4.25 -25.74 41.50
CA SER A 141 3.80 -25.56 42.88
C SER A 141 3.34 -26.87 43.53
N ALA A 142 2.88 -27.84 42.73
CA ALA A 142 2.47 -29.15 43.21
C ALA A 142 3.66 -30.10 43.42
N GLY A 143 4.64 -30.10 42.51
CA GLY A 143 5.80 -31.01 42.55
C GLY A 143 7.03 -30.46 43.28
N GLY A 144 7.12 -29.15 43.51
CA GLY A 144 8.34 -28.52 44.03
C GLY A 144 9.49 -28.41 43.00
N ASP A 145 9.24 -28.86 41.77
CA ASP A 145 10.21 -28.81 40.68
C ASP A 145 10.37 -27.40 40.10
N THR A 146 11.53 -27.15 39.49
CA THR A 146 11.75 -25.90 38.77
C THR A 146 10.86 -25.83 37.52
N PRO A 147 10.41 -24.64 37.07
CA PRO A 147 9.58 -24.50 35.87
C PRO A 147 10.20 -25.10 34.61
N GLU A 148 11.53 -25.11 34.53
CA GLU A 148 12.30 -25.68 33.43
C GLU A 148 12.26 -27.21 33.44
N ALA A 149 12.38 -27.82 34.63
CA ALA A 149 12.24 -29.27 34.80
C ALA A 149 10.81 -29.72 34.44
N VAL A 150 9.78 -28.99 34.90
CA VAL A 150 8.39 -29.26 34.54
C VAL A 150 8.19 -29.21 33.02
N ARG A 151 8.75 -28.21 32.34
CA ARG A 151 8.68 -28.14 30.86
C ARG A 151 9.34 -29.34 30.17
N GLN A 152 10.47 -29.81 30.70
CA GLN A 152 11.15 -30.99 30.17
C GLN A 152 10.33 -32.27 30.40
N GLN A 153 9.75 -32.45 31.58
CA GLN A 153 8.88 -33.58 31.91
C GLN A 153 7.60 -33.59 31.06
N ILE A 154 7.01 -32.41 30.81
CA ILE A 154 5.88 -32.24 29.88
C ILE A 154 6.29 -32.67 28.47
N ALA A 155 7.45 -32.22 27.98
CA ALA A 155 7.96 -32.60 26.66
C ALA A 155 8.31 -34.10 26.57
N ALA A 156 8.71 -34.72 27.68
CA ALA A 156 8.93 -36.16 27.80
C ALA A 156 7.62 -36.96 27.88
N GLY A 157 6.47 -36.30 28.07
CA GLY A 157 5.16 -36.94 28.19
C GLY A 157 4.92 -37.62 29.54
N GLU A 158 5.65 -37.22 30.60
CA GLU A 158 5.50 -37.81 31.93
C GLU A 158 4.19 -37.42 32.62
N PHE A 159 3.59 -36.30 32.23
CA PHE A 159 2.29 -35.86 32.73
C PHE A 159 1.13 -36.35 31.84
N ASP A 160 0.13 -36.95 32.48
CA ASP A 160 -1.15 -37.29 31.85
C ASP A 160 -2.02 -36.03 31.68
N LEU A 161 -1.62 -35.20 30.73
CA LEU A 161 -2.28 -33.96 30.35
C LEU A 161 -3.46 -34.23 29.42
N PRO A 162 -4.62 -33.55 29.61
CA PRO A 162 -5.71 -33.60 28.65
C PRO A 162 -5.23 -33.22 27.23
N PRO A 163 -5.79 -33.85 26.18
CA PRO A 163 -5.30 -33.65 24.81
C PRO A 163 -5.40 -32.19 24.34
N ALA A 164 -6.40 -31.45 24.82
CA ALA A 164 -6.54 -30.02 24.54
C ALA A 164 -5.36 -29.20 25.10
N VAL A 165 -4.96 -29.48 26.35
CA VAL A 165 -3.82 -28.81 27.01
C VAL A 165 -2.53 -29.16 26.30
N ARG A 166 -2.34 -30.44 25.92
CA ARG A 166 -1.16 -30.87 25.15
C ARG A 166 -1.06 -30.13 23.81
N ALA A 167 -2.16 -30.03 23.07
CA ALA A 167 -2.20 -29.27 21.81
C ALA A 167 -1.84 -27.78 22.00
N LEU A 168 -2.32 -27.15 23.10
CA LEU A 168 -1.93 -25.78 23.43
C LEU A 168 -0.43 -25.67 23.70
N LEU A 169 0.13 -26.56 24.50
CA LEU A 169 1.56 -26.57 24.84
C LEU A 169 2.44 -26.81 23.61
N ASP A 170 2.03 -27.69 22.70
CA ASP A 170 2.73 -27.96 21.44
C ASP A 170 2.77 -26.72 20.54
N VAL A 171 1.67 -25.96 20.48
CA VAL A 171 1.61 -24.70 19.71
C VAL A 171 2.50 -23.63 20.36
N CYS A 172 2.49 -23.51 21.69
CA CYS A 172 3.37 -22.60 22.40
C CYS A 172 4.86 -22.94 22.22
N ALA A 173 5.21 -24.23 22.22
CA ALA A 173 6.58 -24.70 21.99
C ALA A 173 7.10 -24.33 20.57
N GLN A 174 6.21 -24.29 19.57
CA GLN A 174 6.56 -23.87 18.21
C GLN A 174 6.78 -22.35 18.09
N ILE A 175 6.14 -21.56 18.95
CA ILE A 175 6.16 -20.08 18.93
C ILE A 175 6.60 -19.53 20.31
N PRO A 176 7.84 -19.81 20.74
CA PRO A 176 8.30 -19.52 22.10
C PRO A 176 8.51 -18.04 22.40
N ASN A 177 8.61 -17.18 21.37
CA ASN A 177 8.84 -15.76 21.57
C ASN A 177 8.13 -14.89 20.52
N TYR A 178 7.90 -13.64 20.89
CA TYR A 178 7.24 -12.64 20.03
C TYR A 178 7.98 -12.45 18.70
N ARG A 179 9.32 -12.50 18.72
CA ARG A 179 10.12 -12.37 17.51
C ARG A 179 9.77 -13.44 16.50
N ARG A 180 9.74 -14.71 16.92
CA ARG A 180 9.39 -15.86 16.08
C ARG A 180 7.94 -15.78 15.60
N PHE A 181 7.02 -15.32 16.46
CA PHE A 181 5.65 -15.01 16.02
C PHE A 181 5.63 -13.99 14.87
N THR A 182 6.38 -12.89 14.97
CA THR A 182 6.43 -11.87 13.89
C THR A 182 7.11 -12.37 12.63
N GLU A 183 8.14 -13.20 12.75
CA GLU A 183 8.84 -13.82 11.62
C GLU A 183 7.91 -14.78 10.89
N LEU A 184 7.18 -15.63 11.63
CA LEU A 184 6.23 -16.58 11.07
C LEU A 184 5.03 -15.88 10.43
N ARG A 185 4.49 -14.83 11.06
CA ARG A 185 3.43 -14.00 10.46
C ARG A 185 3.86 -13.32 9.15
N LYS A 186 5.15 -13.00 9.02
CA LYS A 186 5.70 -12.42 7.77
C LYS A 186 5.91 -13.48 6.70
N ALA A 187 6.33 -14.69 7.09
CA ALA A 187 6.62 -15.78 6.16
C ALA A 187 5.36 -16.39 5.57
N ASP A 188 4.36 -16.68 6.41
CA ASP A 188 3.07 -17.23 6.01
C ASP A 188 1.98 -16.75 6.98
N PRO A 189 1.28 -15.66 6.63
CA PRO A 189 0.27 -15.09 7.50
C PRO A 189 -0.91 -16.05 7.71
N ASP A 190 -1.20 -16.98 6.80
CA ASP A 190 -2.46 -17.73 6.86
C ASP A 190 -2.31 -19.09 7.54
N ALA A 191 -1.21 -19.82 7.29
CA ALA A 191 -1.08 -21.19 7.80
C ALA A 191 -0.98 -21.27 9.33
N GLN A 192 -0.17 -20.43 9.95
CA GLN A 192 0.03 -20.49 11.39
C GLN A 192 -1.01 -19.73 12.19
N LEU A 193 -1.59 -18.66 11.62
CA LEU A 193 -2.75 -18.02 12.23
C LEU A 193 -3.95 -18.99 12.25
N GLN A 194 -4.07 -19.89 11.27
CA GLN A 194 -5.06 -20.95 11.31
C GLN A 194 -4.83 -21.97 12.43
N ALA A 195 -3.58 -22.32 12.75
CA ALA A 195 -3.28 -23.23 13.87
C ALA A 195 -3.71 -22.61 15.21
N LEU A 196 -3.37 -21.34 15.43
CA LEU A 196 -3.84 -20.57 16.58
C LEU A 196 -5.36 -20.38 16.59
N ALA A 197 -5.97 -20.18 15.41
CA ALA A 197 -7.42 -20.00 15.26
C ALA A 197 -8.22 -21.28 15.55
N ARG A 198 -7.64 -22.44 15.24
CA ARG A 198 -8.23 -23.76 15.50
C ARG A 198 -8.07 -24.22 16.95
N LEU A 199 -7.23 -23.54 17.73
CA LEU A 199 -7.05 -23.86 19.14
C LEU A 199 -8.36 -23.54 19.88
N ASP A 200 -9.00 -24.58 20.40
CA ASP A 200 -10.21 -24.48 21.21
C ASP A 200 -9.84 -24.08 22.65
N LEU A 201 -9.73 -22.76 22.87
CA LEU A 201 -9.34 -22.19 24.15
C LEU A 201 -10.37 -22.48 25.26
N ASP A 202 -11.65 -22.51 24.90
CA ASP A 202 -12.73 -22.84 25.84
C ASP A 202 -12.65 -24.31 26.25
N GLY A 203 -12.36 -25.19 25.29
CA GLY A 203 -12.09 -26.61 25.54
C GLY A 203 -10.86 -26.81 26.44
N VAL A 204 -9.80 -26.01 26.28
CA VAL A 204 -8.61 -26.06 27.16
C VAL A 204 -8.96 -25.64 28.58
N LEU A 205 -9.72 -24.54 28.76
CA LEU A 205 -10.14 -24.08 30.08
C LEU A 205 -11.03 -25.11 30.78
N THR A 206 -12.02 -25.65 30.07
CA THR A 206 -12.90 -26.72 30.57
C THR A 206 -12.10 -27.96 30.96
N ALA A 207 -11.11 -28.33 30.13
CA ALA A 207 -10.23 -29.46 30.42
C ALA A 207 -9.34 -29.22 31.64
N LEU A 208 -8.84 -28.00 31.84
CA LEU A 208 -8.06 -27.61 33.01
C LEU A 208 -8.90 -27.59 34.29
N GLU A 209 -10.15 -27.12 34.22
CA GLU A 209 -11.08 -27.16 35.36
C GLU A 209 -11.46 -28.59 35.75
N ALA A 210 -11.66 -29.46 34.76
CA ALA A 210 -12.00 -30.86 34.97
C ALA A 210 -10.78 -31.71 35.37
N TRP A 211 -9.55 -31.24 35.11
CA TRP A 211 -8.33 -31.99 35.39
C TRP A 211 -8.14 -32.07 36.91
N PRO A 212 -8.34 -33.25 37.53
CA PRO A 212 -8.16 -33.38 38.96
C PRO A 212 -6.68 -33.14 39.25
N GLN A 213 -6.38 -32.26 40.21
CA GLN A 213 -5.07 -32.27 40.84
C GLN A 213 -4.96 -33.59 41.59
N ARG A 214 -4.61 -34.68 40.90
CA ARG A 214 -4.34 -35.95 41.55
C ARG A 214 -3.08 -35.69 42.37
N PRO A 215 -3.13 -35.68 43.71
CA PRO A 215 -1.91 -35.64 44.48
C PRO A 215 -1.09 -36.86 44.03
N PRO A 216 0.22 -36.70 43.77
CA PRO A 216 1.06 -37.86 43.54
C PRO A 216 0.85 -38.78 44.75
N GLU A 217 0.24 -39.95 44.53
CA GLU A 217 0.17 -40.97 45.57
C GLU A 217 1.63 -41.26 45.93
N ALA A 218 2.01 -40.86 47.14
CA ALA A 218 3.36 -41.00 47.66
C ALA A 218 3.76 -42.47 47.56
N ALA A 219 4.64 -42.77 46.61
CA ALA A 219 5.30 -44.06 46.47
C ALA A 219 6.52 -44.13 47.40
#